data_AF-A0A9N8JQG9-F1
#
_entry.id   AF-A0A9N8JQG9-F1
#
_cell.length_a   1.000
_cell.length_b   1.000
_cell.length_c   1.000
_cell.angle_alpha   90.00
_cell.angle_beta   90.00
_cell.angle_gamma   90.00
#
_symmetry.space_group_name_H-M   'P 1'
#
loop_
_entity.id
_entity.type
_entity.pdbx_description
1 polymer ?
#
loop_
_entity_poly.entity_id
_entity_poly.type
_entity_poly.pdbx_seq_one_letter_code
_entity_poly.pdbx_strand_id
1 'polypeptide(L)'
;MPSSSDHNTDKERRLIGVFIYSHVRLRRADEHFLNIHLTSAFAAVLEMEEEDLEFQLEDKEGLQMVHAEEDKLARWKGGTKSALVHSAAELVEDVARDTVGEFGVREQEVMFQLAETMYGVARDLKSPKIDYITIDD
;
A
#
# COMPACT_ATOMS: atom_id res chain seq x y z
N MET A 1 24.39 -14.56 21.03
CA MET A 1 24.02 -13.45 20.12
C MET A 1 23.05 -14.02 19.11
N PRO A 2 21.82 -13.52 18.98
CA PRO A 2 21.00 -13.83 17.81
C PRO A 2 21.70 -13.20 16.59
N SER A 3 21.83 -13.97 15.52
CA SER A 3 22.43 -13.55 14.25
C SER A 3 21.63 -12.38 13.67
N SER A 4 22.29 -11.29 13.28
CA SER A 4 21.64 -10.13 12.66
C SER A 4 21.00 -10.44 11.29
N SER A 5 21.19 -11.64 10.74
CA SER A 5 20.56 -12.09 9.50
C SER A 5 19.06 -12.35 9.63
N ASP A 6 18.61 -12.84 10.79
CA ASP A 6 17.22 -13.28 10.97
C ASP A 6 16.27 -12.08 11.12
N HIS A 7 16.75 -10.98 11.72
CA HIS A 7 15.97 -9.74 11.84
C HIS A 7 15.75 -9.01 10.52
N ASN A 8 16.70 -9.06 9.57
CA ASN A 8 16.50 -8.44 8.26
C ASN A 8 15.45 -9.20 7.44
N THR A 9 15.46 -10.54 7.51
CA THR A 9 14.54 -11.39 6.76
C THR A 9 13.09 -11.30 7.27
N ASP A 10 12.89 -11.12 8.58
CA ASP A 10 11.54 -10.95 9.16
C ASP A 10 10.97 -9.56 8.88
N LYS A 11 11.84 -8.55 8.79
CA LYS A 11 11.49 -7.17 8.43
C LYS A 11 11.07 -7.06 6.96
N GLU A 12 11.87 -7.60 6.06
CA GLU A 12 11.56 -7.68 4.63
C GLU A 12 10.22 -8.39 4.39
N ARG A 13 10.00 -9.54 5.06
CA ARG A 13 8.72 -10.27 4.96
C ARG A 13 7.51 -9.46 5.45
N ARG A 14 7.64 -8.68 6.53
CA ARG A 14 6.55 -7.80 6.98
C ARG A 14 6.24 -6.74 5.94
N LEU A 15 7.25 -6.08 5.38
CA LEU A 15 7.06 -5.06 4.35
C LEU A 15 6.45 -5.64 3.06
N ILE A 16 6.93 -6.80 2.60
CA ILE A 16 6.37 -7.49 1.44
C ILE A 16 4.88 -7.81 1.66
N GLY A 17 4.50 -8.25 2.87
CA GLY A 17 3.09 -8.46 3.21
C GLY A 17 2.25 -7.17 3.12
N VAL A 18 2.78 -6.04 3.60
CA VAL A 18 2.11 -4.73 3.55
C VAL A 18 1.98 -4.23 2.12
N PHE A 19 3.03 -4.42 1.31
CA PHE A 19 3.00 -4.18 -0.13
C PHE A 19 1.86 -4.98 -0.78
N ILE A 20 1.82 -6.30 -0.58
CA ILE A 20 0.78 -7.17 -1.15
C ILE A 20 -0.63 -6.70 -0.76
N TYR A 21 -0.87 -6.47 0.53
CA TYR A 21 -2.20 -6.06 0.99
C TYR A 21 -2.63 -4.71 0.43
N SER A 22 -1.71 -3.74 0.43
CA SER A 22 -1.96 -2.40 -0.10
C SER A 22 -2.16 -2.44 -1.61
N HIS A 23 -1.37 -3.23 -2.33
CA HIS A 23 -1.48 -3.47 -3.76
C HIS A 23 -2.86 -4.03 -4.12
N VAL A 24 -3.32 -5.08 -3.43
CA VAL A 24 -4.64 -5.68 -3.66
C VAL A 24 -5.76 -4.66 -3.42
N ARG A 25 -5.69 -3.89 -2.34
CA ARG A 25 -6.69 -2.84 -2.03
C ARG A 25 -6.73 -1.76 -3.10
N LEU A 26 -5.59 -1.25 -3.53
CA LEU A 26 -5.50 -0.24 -4.59
C LEU A 26 -5.96 -0.78 -5.94
N ARG A 27 -5.64 -2.04 -6.26
CA ARG A 27 -6.10 -2.70 -7.48
C ARG A 27 -7.62 -2.85 -7.48
N ARG A 28 -8.22 -3.23 -6.36
CA ARG A 28 -9.69 -3.29 -6.20
C ARG A 28 -10.36 -1.91 -6.18
N ALA A 29 -9.60 -0.87 -5.87
CA ALA A 29 -10.03 0.53 -5.95
C ALA A 29 -9.84 1.14 -7.36
N ASP A 30 -9.31 0.38 -8.33
CA ASP A 30 -8.94 0.87 -9.66
C ASP A 30 -8.00 2.10 -9.60
N GLU A 31 -7.05 2.11 -8.66
CA GLU A 31 -6.06 3.18 -8.47
C GLU A 31 -4.68 2.77 -9.00
N HIS A 32 -4.60 2.54 -10.32
CA HIS A 32 -3.38 2.04 -10.97
C HIS A 32 -2.15 2.94 -10.76
N PHE A 33 -2.35 4.26 -10.79
CA PHE A 33 -1.24 5.20 -10.59
C PHE A 33 -0.65 5.11 -9.17
N LEU A 34 -1.50 5.04 -8.14
CA LEU A 34 -1.05 4.85 -6.77
C LEU A 34 -0.39 3.50 -6.57
N ASN A 35 -0.84 2.48 -7.30
CA ASN A 35 -0.26 1.15 -7.24
C ASN A 35 1.17 1.13 -7.80
N ILE A 36 1.41 1.79 -8.94
CA ILE A 36 2.79 1.97 -9.47
C ILE A 36 3.67 2.70 -8.45
N HIS A 37 3.18 3.81 -7.89
CA HIS A 37 3.94 4.58 -6.90
C HIS A 37 4.23 3.76 -5.63
N LEU A 38 3.27 2.95 -5.18
CA LEU A 38 3.46 1.99 -4.09
C LEU A 38 4.57 0.99 -4.41
N THR A 39 4.56 0.39 -5.60
CA THR A 39 5.61 -0.56 -6.03
C THR A 39 6.99 0.12 -6.01
N SER A 40 7.13 1.30 -6.62
CA SER A 40 8.42 2.03 -6.62
C SER A 40 8.90 2.39 -5.22
N ALA A 41 7.98 2.84 -4.34
CA ALA A 41 8.34 3.20 -2.96
C ALA A 41 8.81 1.98 -2.16
N PHE A 42 8.10 0.85 -2.24
CA PHE A 42 8.48 -0.36 -1.54
C PHE A 42 9.74 -1.00 -2.12
N ALA A 43 9.92 -0.99 -3.44
CA ALA A 43 11.13 -1.46 -4.09
C ALA A 43 12.35 -0.68 -3.59
N ALA A 44 12.26 0.65 -3.53
CA ALA A 44 13.32 1.50 -2.99
C ALA A 44 13.61 1.23 -1.50
N VAL A 45 12.57 1.07 -0.67
CA VAL A 45 12.72 0.81 0.78
C VAL A 45 13.27 -0.59 1.06
N LEU A 46 12.93 -1.58 0.23
CA LEU A 46 13.43 -2.94 0.33
C LEU A 46 14.78 -3.14 -0.36
N GLU A 47 15.30 -2.10 -1.04
CA GLU A 47 16.50 -2.20 -1.89
C GLU A 47 16.38 -3.35 -2.93
N MET A 48 15.19 -3.50 -3.51
CA MET A 48 14.86 -4.52 -4.51
C MET A 48 14.48 -3.87 -5.84
N GLU A 49 14.65 -4.59 -6.95
CA GLU A 49 14.09 -4.19 -8.24
C GLU A 49 12.55 -4.31 -8.22
N GLU A 50 11.86 -3.43 -8.95
CA GLU A 50 10.39 -3.45 -9.01
C GLU A 50 9.87 -4.80 -9.55
N GLU A 51 10.54 -5.39 -10.53
CA GLU A 51 10.18 -6.69 -11.12
C GLU A 51 10.26 -7.82 -10.08
N ASP A 52 11.29 -7.82 -9.22
CA ASP A 52 11.45 -8.82 -8.16
C ASP A 52 10.39 -8.67 -7.07
N LEU A 53 10.00 -7.42 -6.77
CA LEU A 53 8.92 -7.12 -5.83
C LEU A 53 7.55 -7.54 -6.41
N GLU A 54 7.30 -7.29 -7.70
CA GLU A 54 6.10 -7.74 -8.38
C GLU A 54 6.01 -9.27 -8.43
N PHE A 55 7.14 -9.97 -8.58
CA PHE A 55 7.18 -11.44 -8.50
C PHE A 55 6.71 -11.96 -7.13
N GLN A 56 6.88 -11.20 -6.04
CA GLN A 56 6.33 -11.56 -4.72
C GLN A 56 4.80 -11.63 -4.72
N LEU A 57 4.10 -11.03 -5.68
CA LEU A 57 2.64 -11.16 -5.81
C LEU A 57 2.23 -12.54 -6.35
N GLU A 58 3.13 -13.19 -7.08
CA GLU A 58 2.87 -14.43 -7.83
C GLU A 58 3.52 -15.67 -7.23
N ASP A 59 4.46 -15.50 -6.29
CA ASP A 59 5.05 -16.61 -5.58
C ASP A 59 4.01 -17.34 -4.69
N LYS A 60 4.34 -18.54 -4.22
CA LYS A 60 3.40 -19.39 -3.48
C LYS A 60 2.89 -18.76 -2.17
N GLU A 61 3.73 -18.01 -1.45
CA GLU A 61 3.35 -17.37 -0.19
C GLU A 61 2.59 -16.07 -0.47
N GLY A 62 3.06 -15.29 -1.45
CA GLY A 62 2.40 -14.11 -1.98
C GLY A 62 0.99 -14.36 -2.46
N LEU A 63 0.78 -15.39 -3.29
CA LEU A 63 -0.55 -15.79 -3.75
C LEU A 63 -1.49 -16.14 -2.59
N GLN A 64 -0.99 -16.76 -1.52
CA GLN A 64 -1.81 -17.03 -0.33
C GLN A 64 -2.22 -15.73 0.35
N MET A 65 -1.32 -14.76 0.46
CA MET A 65 -1.62 -13.44 1.03
C MET A 65 -2.59 -12.65 0.16
N VAL A 66 -2.43 -12.67 -1.16
CA VAL A 66 -3.36 -12.06 -2.13
C VAL A 66 -4.75 -12.63 -1.93
N HIS A 67 -4.92 -13.96 -2.00
CA HIS A 67 -6.22 -14.59 -1.83
C HIS A 67 -6.84 -14.30 -0.46
N ALA A 68 -6.03 -14.32 0.61
CA ALA A 68 -6.52 -14.02 1.96
C ALA A 68 -7.07 -12.58 2.07
N GLU A 69 -6.41 -11.62 1.45
CA GLU A 69 -6.87 -10.23 1.44
C GLU A 69 -8.10 -10.07 0.54
N GLU A 70 -8.13 -10.71 -0.64
CA GLU A 70 -9.32 -10.71 -1.49
C GLU A 70 -10.55 -11.30 -0.81
N ASP A 71 -10.38 -12.41 -0.07
CA ASP A 71 -11.43 -13.03 0.76
C ASP A 71 -11.93 -12.09 1.86
N LYS A 72 -11.03 -11.30 2.44
CA LYS A 72 -11.37 -10.29 3.46
C LYS A 72 -12.17 -9.15 2.83
N LEU A 73 -11.72 -8.64 1.68
CA LEU A 73 -12.41 -7.58 0.95
C LEU A 73 -13.81 -8.03 0.50
N ALA A 74 -13.98 -9.27 0.05
CA ALA A 74 -15.28 -9.82 -0.32
C ALA A 74 -16.29 -9.83 0.84
N ARG A 75 -15.82 -9.91 2.09
CA ARG A 75 -16.67 -9.87 3.30
C ARG A 75 -17.05 -8.44 3.72
N TRP A 76 -16.37 -7.42 3.22
CA TRP A 76 -16.72 -6.02 3.49
C TRP A 76 -17.98 -5.64 2.69
N LYS A 77 -19.15 -5.76 3.34
CA LYS A 77 -20.50 -5.47 2.81
C LYS A 77 -20.71 -4.06 2.22
N GLY A 78 -19.70 -3.20 2.17
CA GLY A 78 -19.79 -1.86 1.61
C GLY A 78 -18.43 -1.25 1.28
N GLY A 79 -17.43 -2.05 0.90
CA GLY A 79 -16.09 -1.57 0.55
C GLY A 79 -16.12 -0.61 -0.62
N THR A 80 -16.30 0.69 -0.35
CA THR A 80 -16.22 1.73 -1.38
C THR A 80 -14.78 1.93 -1.81
N LYS A 81 -14.59 2.42 -3.04
CA LYS A 81 -13.27 2.81 -3.56
C LYS A 81 -12.47 3.66 -2.55
N SER A 82 -13.10 4.70 -1.98
CA SER A 82 -12.46 5.56 -0.97
C SER A 82 -12.05 4.82 0.31
N ALA A 83 -12.84 3.84 0.75
CA ALA A 83 -12.54 3.06 1.94
C ALA A 83 -11.34 2.12 1.71
N LEU A 84 -11.24 1.55 0.50
CA LEU A 84 -10.12 0.70 0.11
C LEU A 84 -8.81 1.49 0.06
N VAL A 85 -8.81 2.67 -0.58
CA VAL A 85 -7.62 3.54 -0.64
C VAL A 85 -7.22 4.02 0.75
N HIS A 86 -8.17 4.45 1.57
CA HIS A 86 -7.90 4.87 2.94
C HIS A 86 -7.29 3.74 3.77
N SER A 87 -7.84 2.53 3.66
CA SER A 87 -7.32 1.39 4.40
C SER A 87 -5.94 0.93 3.91
N ALA A 88 -5.61 1.14 2.63
CA ALA A 88 -4.24 0.93 2.14
C ALA A 88 -3.27 1.96 2.76
N ALA A 89 -3.67 3.23 2.81
CA ALA A 89 -2.87 4.29 3.43
C ALA A 89 -2.56 4.01 4.91
N GLU A 90 -3.56 3.57 5.69
CA GLU A 90 -3.39 3.24 7.11
C GLU A 90 -2.37 2.11 7.31
N LEU A 91 -2.38 1.07 6.46
CA LEU A 91 -1.39 -0.02 6.56
C LEU A 91 0.04 0.48 6.33
N VAL A 92 0.24 1.31 5.30
CA VAL A 92 1.55 1.87 4.97
C VAL A 92 2.04 2.76 6.11
N GLU A 93 1.16 3.62 6.65
CA GLU A 93 1.48 4.52 7.76
C GLU A 93 1.83 3.76 9.05
N ASP A 94 1.02 2.78 9.44
CA ASP A 94 1.24 2.00 10.67
C ASP A 94 2.58 1.28 10.62
N VAL A 95 2.94 0.73 9.46
CA VAL A 95 4.21 0.03 9.29
C VAL A 95 5.38 1.00 9.27
N ALA A 96 5.26 2.17 8.64
CA ALA A 96 6.28 3.21 8.72
C ALA A 96 6.50 3.66 10.18
N ARG A 97 5.41 3.82 10.95
CA ARG A 97 5.44 4.23 12.35
C ARG A 97 6.01 3.17 13.29
N ASP A 98 5.64 1.91 13.10
CA ASP A 98 6.07 0.81 13.97
C ASP A 98 7.53 0.40 13.71
N THR A 99 8.09 0.85 12.58
CA THR A 99 9.47 0.55 12.17
C THR A 99 10.42 1.73 12.31
N VAL A 100 10.02 2.78 13.07
CA VAL A 100 10.76 4.05 13.28
C VAL A 100 12.19 3.88 13.80
N GLY A 101 12.53 2.74 14.42
CA GLY A 101 13.89 2.42 14.88
C GLY A 101 14.71 1.52 13.94
N GLU A 102 14.09 0.98 12.89
CA GLU A 102 14.68 -0.06 12.03
C GLU A 102 15.01 0.43 10.62
N PHE A 103 14.39 1.53 10.17
CA PHE A 103 14.69 2.19 8.90
C PHE A 103 15.32 3.56 9.13
N GLY A 104 16.06 4.04 8.13
CA GLY A 104 16.51 5.42 8.12
C GLY A 104 15.31 6.38 8.04
N VAL A 105 15.57 7.62 8.46
CA VAL A 105 14.57 8.69 8.45
C VAL A 105 13.99 8.91 7.05
N ARG A 106 14.81 8.73 6.01
CA ARG A 106 14.44 8.99 4.63
C ARG A 106 13.43 7.96 4.09
N GLU A 107 13.61 6.70 4.43
CA GLU A 107 12.70 5.61 4.03
C GLU A 107 11.34 5.78 4.70
N GLN A 108 11.33 6.19 5.97
CA GLN A 108 10.10 6.52 6.71
C GLN A 108 9.37 7.71 6.07
N GLU A 109 10.10 8.77 5.72
CA GLU A 109 9.53 9.94 5.04
C GLU A 109 8.84 9.57 3.72
N VAL A 110 9.45 8.69 2.92
CA VAL A 110 8.85 8.19 1.67
C VAL A 110 7.54 7.46 1.94
N MET A 111 7.53 6.57 2.93
CA MET A 111 6.33 5.80 3.28
C MET A 111 5.21 6.68 3.83
N PHE A 112 5.53 7.67 4.68
CA PHE A 112 4.55 8.63 5.18
C PHE A 112 3.99 9.52 4.07
N GLN A 113 4.82 9.99 3.14
CA GLN A 113 4.37 10.77 1.99
C GLN A 113 3.46 9.96 1.07
N LEU A 114 3.77 8.68 0.87
CA LEU A 114 2.91 7.77 0.12
C LEU A 114 1.56 7.59 0.81
N ALA A 115 1.56 7.33 2.12
CA ALA A 115 0.32 7.23 2.90
C ALA A 115 -0.50 8.52 2.84
N GLU A 116 0.14 9.68 2.96
CA GLU A 116 -0.52 10.98 2.83
C GLU A 116 -1.14 11.18 1.44
N THR A 117 -0.43 10.79 0.38
CA THR A 117 -0.93 10.85 -1.00
C THR A 117 -2.17 9.96 -1.18
N MET A 118 -2.11 8.72 -0.70
CA MET A 118 -3.26 7.81 -0.73
C MET A 118 -4.45 8.37 0.08
N TYR A 119 -4.19 8.93 1.27
CA TYR A 119 -5.22 9.55 2.10
C TYR A 119 -5.87 10.76 1.40
N GLY A 120 -5.06 11.60 0.74
CA GLY A 120 -5.54 12.72 -0.08
C GLY A 120 -6.51 12.26 -1.16
N VAL A 121 -6.14 11.24 -1.94
CA VAL A 121 -7.02 10.63 -2.95
C VAL A 121 -8.30 10.08 -2.33
N ALA A 122 -8.20 9.35 -1.21
CA ALA A 122 -9.37 8.83 -0.52
C ALA A 122 -10.34 9.93 -0.06
N ARG A 123 -9.82 11.06 0.41
CA ARG A 123 -10.61 12.23 0.81
C ARG A 123 -11.28 12.90 -0.38
N ASP A 124 -10.57 13.05 -1.49
CA ASP A 124 -11.09 13.67 -2.70
C ASP A 124 -12.21 12.80 -3.32
N LEU A 125 -12.07 11.48 -3.25
CA LEU A 125 -13.12 10.52 -3.66
C LEU A 125 -14.37 10.56 -2.78
N LYS A 126 -14.25 10.95 -1.50
CA LYS A 126 -15.40 11.15 -0.59
C LYS A 126 -16.08 12.51 -0.78
N SER A 127 -15.39 13.46 -1.40
CA SER A 127 -15.91 14.82 -1.56
C SER A 127 -16.85 14.87 -2.77
N PRO A 128 -18.13 15.28 -2.61
CA PRO A 128 -19.04 15.40 -3.74
C PRO A 128 -18.53 16.47 -4.71
N LYS A 129 -18.16 16.07 -5.93
CA LYS A 129 -17.89 17.01 -7.02
C LYS A 129 -19.22 17.61 -7.48
N ILE A 130 -19.45 18.88 -7.14
CA ILE A 130 -20.49 19.66 -7.79
C ILE A 130 -19.87 20.18 -9.08
N ASP A 131 -20.04 19.44 -10.17
CA ASP A 131 -19.70 19.93 -11.50
C ASP A 131 -20.79 20.93 -11.91
N TYR A 132 -20.51 22.22 -11.70
CA TYR A 132 -21.35 23.27 -12.28
C TYR A 132 -21.22 23.17 -13.80
N ILE A 133 -22.29 22.75 -14.47
CA ILE A 133 -22.45 22.98 -15.91
C ILE A 133 -22.64 24.50 -16.06
N THR A 134 -21.57 25.22 -16.40
CA THR A 134 -21.70 26.56 -16.96
C THR A 134 -22.45 26.42 -18.28
N ILE A 135 -23.72 26.80 -18.27
CA ILE A 135 -24.46 27.10 -19.49
C ILE A 135 -23.98 28.49 -19.87
N ASP A 136 -23.08 28.56 -20.86
CA ASP A 136 -22.73 29.83 -21.50
C ASP A 136 -23.97 30.29 -22.30
N ASP A 137 -24.47 31.49 -21.98
CA ASP A 137 -25.56 32.19 -22.70
C ASP A 137 -25.13 32.65 -24.11
#